data_AF-A0A3A0F1L0-F1
#
_entry.id   AF-A0A3A0F1L0-F1
#
_cell.length_a   1.000
_cell.length_b   1.000
_cell.length_c   1.000
_cell.angle_alpha   90.00
_cell.angle_beta   90.00
_cell.angle_gamma   90.00
#
_symmetry.space_group_name_H-M   'P 1'
#
loop_
_entity.id
_entity.type
_entity.pdbx_description
1 polymer ?
#
loop_
_entity_poly.entity_id
_entity_poly.type
_entity_poly.pdbx_seq_one_letter_code
_entity_poly.pdbx_strand_id
1 'polypeptide(L)'
;MHVIELLGLLGFGSFLAVSLVLGLRLLALARRTRLLPEWAMGLNFLLAGFVGYGLLLASESLRLVPEPWDRFGSFVGVTSISAGALFVGLFTARVFRPGRRSAQIALAALAAWLVLGIAGSWWLHVAGVDAGARGWLGRWAPNVGLLVAYAWASAEPLHYQRALRRRARMGLAPADVAIRMLLWGAGSLAIAAIAAVHLAAQLAGRYELPPALVGLVSLLALGTAIAEWLAFFPSRAARRLRSAAAP
;
A
#
# COMPACT_ATOMS: atom_id res chain seq x y z
N MET A 1 7.59 21.27 -18.86
CA MET A 1 7.14 20.12 -18.06
C MET A 1 6.08 19.39 -18.86
N HIS A 2 6.37 18.17 -19.29
CA HIS A 2 5.43 17.34 -20.04
C HIS A 2 4.27 16.91 -19.13
N VAL A 3 3.07 16.69 -19.70
CA VAL A 3 1.85 16.30 -18.93
C VAL A 3 2.10 15.09 -18.01
N ILE A 4 2.91 14.13 -18.44
CA ILE A 4 3.25 12.92 -17.68
C ILE A 4 4.08 13.26 -16.44
N GLU A 5 5.02 14.20 -16.53
CA GLU A 5 5.84 14.65 -15.40
C GLU A 5 4.96 15.34 -14.34
N LEU A 6 4.02 16.18 -14.79
CA LEU A 6 3.05 16.82 -13.89
C LEU A 6 2.19 15.77 -13.18
N LEU A 7 1.70 14.77 -13.90
CA LEU A 7 0.91 13.67 -13.33
C LEU A 7 1.74 12.86 -12.33
N GLY A 8 2.99 12.55 -12.65
CA GLY A 8 3.91 11.86 -11.74
C GLY A 8 4.13 12.63 -10.44
N LEU A 9 4.43 13.93 -10.56
CA LEU A 9 4.62 14.80 -9.40
C LEU A 9 3.36 14.87 -8.53
N LEU A 10 2.19 15.07 -9.15
CA LEU A 10 0.93 15.17 -8.41
C LEU A 10 0.52 13.83 -7.79
N GLY A 11 0.63 12.74 -8.53
CA GLY A 11 0.22 11.41 -8.07
C GLY A 11 1.10 10.89 -6.96
N PHE A 12 2.40 10.76 -7.21
CA PHE A 12 3.34 10.23 -6.22
C PHE A 12 3.59 11.23 -5.08
N GLY A 13 3.68 12.53 -5.36
CA GLY A 13 3.83 13.55 -4.33
C GLY A 13 2.65 13.55 -3.35
N SER A 14 1.42 13.47 -3.85
CA SER A 14 0.22 13.37 -2.99
C SER A 14 0.22 12.07 -2.19
N PHE A 15 0.56 10.94 -2.81
CA PHE A 15 0.63 9.65 -2.13
C PHE A 15 1.66 9.64 -0.99
N LEU A 16 2.86 10.16 -1.23
CA LEU A 16 3.92 10.28 -0.21
C LEU A 16 3.49 11.18 0.95
N ALA A 17 2.90 12.35 0.65
CA ALA A 17 2.43 13.28 1.67
C ALA A 17 1.30 12.68 2.53
N VAL A 18 0.30 12.06 1.89
CA VAL A 18 -0.80 11.37 2.59
C VAL A 18 -0.28 10.23 3.45
N SER A 19 0.63 9.41 2.92
CA SER A 19 1.26 8.31 3.65
C SER A 19 2.01 8.78 4.89
N LEU A 20 2.79 9.86 4.78
CA LEU A 20 3.50 10.44 5.92
C LEU A 20 2.52 10.92 7.01
N VAL A 21 1.52 11.71 6.62
CA VAL A 21 0.56 12.30 7.55
C VAL A 21 -0.29 11.22 8.24
N LEU A 22 -0.83 10.26 7.47
CA LEU A 22 -1.63 9.16 8.03
C LEU A 22 -0.78 8.24 8.89
N GLY A 23 0.42 7.91 8.43
CA GLY A 23 1.38 7.09 9.17
C GLY A 23 1.70 7.65 10.55
N LEU A 24 2.14 8.91 10.62
CA LEU A 24 2.44 9.58 11.89
C LEU A 24 1.22 9.68 12.80
N ARG A 25 0.06 10.04 12.24
CA ARG A 25 -1.19 10.17 13.01
C ARG A 25 -1.63 8.84 13.60
N LEU A 26 -1.58 7.75 12.83
CA LEU A 26 -2.01 6.43 13.29
C LEU A 26 -1.02 5.84 14.31
N LEU A 27 0.28 6.08 14.16
CA LEU A 27 1.24 5.71 15.19
C LEU A 27 1.03 6.51 16.49
N ALA A 28 0.76 7.81 16.40
CA ALA A 28 0.44 8.62 17.56
C ALA A 28 -0.85 8.14 18.25
N LEU A 29 -1.85 7.73 17.47
CA LEU A 29 -3.07 7.11 17.98
C LEU A 29 -2.77 5.77 18.67
N ALA A 30 -2.00 4.90 18.02
CA ALA A 30 -1.60 3.60 18.54
C ALA A 30 -0.85 3.69 19.88
N ARG A 31 -0.06 4.74 20.10
CA ARG A 31 0.58 4.99 21.40
C ARG A 31 -0.42 5.25 22.52
N ARG A 32 -1.58 5.84 22.20
CA ARG A 32 -2.64 6.17 23.18
C ARG A 32 -3.58 5.00 23.42
N THR A 33 -4.00 4.32 22.37
CA THR A 33 -4.98 3.23 22.40
C THR A 33 -4.37 1.86 22.67
N ARG A 34 -3.06 1.69 22.37
CA ARG A 34 -2.32 0.43 22.42
C ARG A 34 -2.93 -0.69 21.57
N LEU A 35 -3.71 -0.34 20.54
CA LEU A 35 -4.32 -1.33 19.66
C LEU A 35 -3.38 -1.65 18.49
N LEU A 36 -3.15 -2.96 18.28
CA LEU A 36 -2.31 -3.47 17.21
C LEU A 36 -2.72 -3.02 15.79
N PRO A 37 -4.02 -2.94 15.43
CA PRO A 37 -4.42 -2.53 14.08
C PRO A 37 -3.96 -1.11 13.70
N GLU A 38 -4.02 -0.16 14.62
CA GLU A 38 -3.61 1.22 14.36
C GLU A 38 -2.09 1.32 14.19
N TRP A 39 -1.35 0.55 14.99
CA TRP A 39 0.10 0.45 14.86
C TRP A 39 0.51 -0.17 13.51
N ALA A 40 -0.09 -1.32 13.16
CA ALA A 40 0.18 -2.00 11.90
C ALA A 40 -0.14 -1.10 10.70
N MET A 41 -1.29 -0.41 10.72
CA MET A 41 -1.65 0.50 9.63
C MET A 41 -0.72 1.72 9.55
N GLY A 42 -0.37 2.31 10.69
CA GLY A 42 0.58 3.43 10.74
C GLY A 42 1.95 3.06 10.17
N LEU A 43 2.46 1.86 10.52
CA LEU A 43 3.70 1.35 9.96
C LEU A 43 3.61 1.01 8.48
N ASN A 44 2.48 0.49 7.99
CA ASN A 44 2.31 0.28 6.56
C ASN A 44 2.47 1.59 5.78
N PHE A 45 1.78 2.66 6.20
CA PHE A 45 1.88 3.95 5.53
C PHE A 45 3.28 4.55 5.59
N LEU A 46 3.95 4.49 6.73
CA LEU A 46 5.31 5.03 6.83
C LEU A 46 6.33 4.20 6.06
N LEU A 47 6.31 2.88 6.20
CA LEU A 47 7.32 2.00 5.62
C LEU A 47 7.09 1.76 4.14
N ALA A 48 5.89 1.38 3.71
CA ALA A 48 5.64 1.14 2.28
C ALA A 48 5.38 2.43 1.51
N GLY A 49 4.57 3.33 2.08
CA GLY A 49 4.23 4.60 1.43
C GLY A 49 5.41 5.57 1.44
N PHE A 50 5.70 6.19 2.58
CA PHE A 50 6.65 7.30 2.63
C PHE A 50 8.12 6.87 2.44
N VAL A 51 8.64 6.00 3.30
CA VAL A 51 10.06 5.60 3.30
C VAL A 51 10.37 4.74 2.08
N GLY A 52 9.62 3.66 1.90
CA GLY A 52 9.89 2.65 0.88
C GLY A 52 9.76 3.22 -0.53
N TYR A 53 8.58 3.73 -0.88
CA TYR A 53 8.36 4.31 -2.20
C TYR A 53 9.19 5.58 -2.41
N GLY A 54 9.35 6.42 -1.38
CA GLY A 54 10.15 7.64 -1.47
C GLY A 54 11.62 7.35 -1.78
N LEU A 55 12.23 6.37 -1.10
CA LEU A 55 13.61 5.96 -1.38
C LEU A 55 13.77 5.33 -2.76
N LEU A 56 12.81 4.50 -3.18
CA LEU A 56 12.86 3.85 -4.49
C LEU A 56 12.74 4.89 -5.62
N LEU A 57 11.83 5.86 -5.47
CA LEU A 57 11.69 6.97 -6.40
C LEU A 57 12.95 7.84 -6.44
N ALA A 58 13.50 8.18 -5.27
CA ALA A 58 14.72 8.98 -5.16
C ALA A 58 15.95 8.28 -5.77
N SER A 59 16.07 6.97 -5.57
CA SER A 59 17.24 6.19 -6.04
C SER A 59 17.14 5.84 -7.52
N GLU A 60 15.99 5.32 -7.98
CA GLU A 60 15.88 4.74 -9.33
C GLU A 60 15.32 5.73 -10.36
N SER A 61 14.32 6.51 -9.99
CA SER A 61 13.59 7.36 -10.96
C SER A 61 14.18 8.77 -11.05
N LEU A 62 14.45 9.39 -9.90
CA LEU A 62 14.94 10.77 -9.82
C LEU A 62 16.47 10.84 -9.72
N ARG A 63 17.14 9.72 -9.43
CA ARG A 63 18.60 9.60 -9.29
C ARG A 63 19.19 10.69 -8.37
N LEU A 64 18.48 10.98 -7.28
CA LEU A 64 18.88 11.96 -6.26
C LEU A 64 19.91 11.37 -5.29
N VAL A 65 20.00 10.04 -5.20
CA VAL A 65 20.97 9.34 -4.36
C VAL A 65 22.24 9.09 -5.19
N PRO A 66 23.42 9.59 -4.75
CA PRO A 66 24.65 9.42 -5.51
C PRO A 66 25.19 7.98 -5.43
N GLU A 67 25.93 7.55 -6.45
CA GLU A 67 26.70 6.31 -6.38
C GLU A 67 27.74 6.38 -5.24
N PRO A 68 28.01 5.27 -4.51
CA PRO A 68 27.45 3.93 -4.66
C PRO A 68 26.17 3.67 -3.84
N TRP A 69 25.54 4.71 -3.29
CA TRP A 69 24.45 4.58 -2.33
C TRP A 69 23.07 4.36 -2.97
N ASP A 70 22.92 4.63 -4.26
CA ASP A 70 21.68 4.43 -5.03
C ASP A 70 21.16 3.00 -4.91
N ARG A 71 22.04 2.01 -5.11
CA ARG A 71 21.75 0.57 -5.00
C ARG A 71 21.30 0.19 -3.60
N PHE A 72 21.99 0.70 -2.60
CA PHE A 72 21.61 0.46 -1.21
C PHE A 72 20.28 1.14 -0.87
N GLY A 73 20.05 2.34 -1.42
CA GLY A 73 18.78 3.07 -1.33
C GLY A 73 17.60 2.27 -1.90
N SER A 74 17.75 1.69 -3.09
CA SER A 74 16.77 0.76 -3.68
C SER A 74 16.50 -0.44 -2.78
N PHE A 75 17.54 -1.09 -2.25
CA PHE A 75 17.40 -2.23 -1.35
C PHE A 75 16.60 -1.88 -0.08
N VAL A 76 16.93 -0.76 0.56
CA VAL A 76 16.21 -0.26 1.74
C VAL A 76 14.77 0.10 1.37
N GLY A 77 14.55 0.69 0.19
CA GLY A 77 13.24 0.98 -0.36
C GLY A 77 12.37 -0.27 -0.48
N VAL A 78 12.85 -1.30 -1.20
CA VAL A 78 12.14 -2.58 -1.39
C VAL A 78 11.89 -3.30 -0.07
N THR A 79 12.86 -3.27 0.84
CA THR A 79 12.72 -3.87 2.17
C THR A 79 11.62 -3.18 2.98
N SER A 80 11.58 -1.85 2.94
CA SER A 80 10.56 -1.05 3.62
C SER A 80 9.17 -1.28 3.03
N ILE A 81 9.05 -1.37 1.69
CA ILE A 81 7.80 -1.74 1.01
C ILE A 81 7.33 -3.13 1.43
N SER A 82 8.24 -4.10 1.47
CA SER A 82 7.93 -5.47 1.86
C SER A 82 7.47 -5.55 3.33
N ALA A 83 8.13 -4.82 4.23
CA ALA A 83 7.72 -4.73 5.62
C ALA A 83 6.32 -4.08 5.77
N GLY A 84 6.05 -2.99 5.04
CA GLY A 84 4.72 -2.37 5.03
C GLY A 84 3.64 -3.31 4.48
N ALA A 85 3.93 -4.04 3.40
CA ALA A 85 3.03 -5.07 2.86
C ALA A 85 2.69 -6.16 3.88
N LEU A 86 3.66 -6.59 4.70
CA LEU A 86 3.40 -7.51 5.80
C LEU A 86 2.48 -6.87 6.86
N PHE A 87 2.67 -5.58 7.18
CA PHE A 87 1.82 -4.88 8.14
C PHE A 87 0.39 -4.67 7.65
N VAL A 88 0.16 -4.40 6.36
CA VAL A 88 -1.21 -4.34 5.82
C VAL A 88 -1.87 -5.73 5.82
N GLY A 89 -1.09 -6.79 5.57
CA GLY A 89 -1.55 -8.18 5.76
C GLY A 89 -1.92 -8.49 7.21
N LEU A 90 -1.10 -8.08 8.17
CA LEU A 90 -1.36 -8.23 9.60
C LEU A 90 -2.62 -7.47 10.02
N PHE A 91 -2.78 -6.23 9.59
CA PHE A 91 -3.99 -5.44 9.82
C PHE A 91 -5.22 -6.19 9.29
N THR A 92 -5.17 -6.64 8.03
CA THR A 92 -6.28 -7.34 7.37
C THR A 92 -6.66 -8.61 8.12
N ALA A 93 -5.68 -9.42 8.51
CA ALA A 93 -5.89 -10.65 9.27
C ALA A 93 -6.52 -10.36 10.64
N ARG A 94 -6.05 -9.35 11.36
CA ARG A 94 -6.51 -9.02 12.72
C ARG A 94 -7.89 -8.39 12.75
N VAL A 95 -8.21 -7.52 11.80
CA VAL A 95 -9.47 -6.78 11.78
C VAL A 95 -10.60 -7.60 11.17
N PHE A 96 -10.37 -8.26 10.04
CA PHE A 96 -11.45 -8.94 9.31
C PHE A 96 -11.54 -10.44 9.61
N ARG A 97 -10.46 -11.07 10.08
CA ARG A 97 -10.42 -12.51 10.37
C ARG A 97 -9.80 -12.85 11.74
N PRO A 98 -10.26 -12.22 12.85
CA PRO A 98 -9.71 -12.49 14.16
C PRO A 98 -9.83 -13.98 14.51
N GLY A 99 -8.72 -14.59 14.94
CA GLY A 99 -8.67 -15.98 15.39
C GLY A 99 -8.79 -17.07 14.30
N ARG A 100 -8.97 -16.72 13.02
CA ARG A 100 -9.07 -17.73 11.95
C ARG A 100 -7.71 -18.28 11.57
N ARG A 101 -7.51 -19.60 11.75
CA ARG A 101 -6.27 -20.31 11.38
C ARG A 101 -5.87 -20.11 9.93
N SER A 102 -6.84 -20.06 9.00
CA SER A 102 -6.56 -19.80 7.57
C SER A 102 -5.96 -18.42 7.32
N ALA A 103 -6.37 -17.39 8.05
CA ALA A 103 -5.79 -16.05 7.93
C ALA A 103 -4.35 -16.00 8.50
N GLN A 104 -4.10 -16.74 9.58
CA GLN A 104 -2.75 -16.86 10.15
C GLN A 104 -1.80 -17.58 9.20
N ILE A 105 -2.26 -18.67 8.56
CA ILE A 105 -1.48 -19.40 7.54
C ILE A 105 -1.21 -18.50 6.35
N ALA A 106 -2.21 -17.78 5.84
CA ALA A 106 -2.03 -16.84 4.73
C ALA A 106 -1.01 -15.73 5.07
N LEU A 107 -1.08 -15.17 6.28
CA LEU A 107 -0.12 -14.17 6.76
C LEU A 107 1.29 -14.74 6.88
N ALA A 108 1.44 -15.96 7.40
CA ALA A 108 2.74 -16.63 7.51
C ALA A 108 3.34 -16.95 6.14
N ALA A 109 2.53 -17.41 5.18
CA ALA A 109 2.95 -17.64 3.81
C ALA A 109 3.38 -16.34 3.12
N LEU A 110 2.61 -15.25 3.30
CA LEU A 110 2.98 -13.92 2.83
C LEU A 110 4.29 -13.44 3.44
N ALA A 111 4.47 -13.60 4.75
CA ALA A 111 5.72 -13.23 5.43
C ALA A 111 6.92 -13.99 4.89
N ALA A 112 6.80 -15.32 4.75
CA ALA A 112 7.86 -16.16 4.18
C ALA A 112 8.22 -15.73 2.75
N TRP A 113 7.21 -15.45 1.92
CA TRP A 113 7.41 -14.98 0.55
C TRP A 113 8.12 -13.61 0.49
N LEU A 114 7.71 -12.66 1.33
CA LEU A 114 8.36 -11.35 1.40
C LEU A 114 9.80 -11.43 1.90
N VAL A 115 10.09 -12.31 2.86
CA VAL A 115 11.48 -12.57 3.31
C VAL A 115 12.35 -13.11 2.18
N LEU A 116 11.83 -14.04 1.37
CA LEU A 116 12.53 -14.53 0.19
C LEU A 116 12.75 -13.41 -0.84
N GLY A 117 11.77 -12.53 -1.02
CA GLY A 117 11.90 -11.34 -1.89
C GLY A 117 12.96 -10.36 -1.40
N ILE A 118 13.03 -10.07 -0.09
CA ILE A 118 14.07 -9.23 0.50
C ILE A 118 15.44 -9.87 0.28
N ALA A 119 15.58 -11.17 0.53
CA ALA A 119 16.83 -11.88 0.29
C ALA A 119 17.25 -11.82 -1.18
N GLY A 120 16.31 -12.00 -2.12
CA GLY A 120 16.57 -11.81 -3.54
C GLY A 120 16.95 -10.37 -3.90
N SER A 121 16.31 -9.39 -3.26
CA SER A 121 16.55 -7.95 -3.49
C SER A 121 17.95 -7.52 -3.06
N TRP A 122 18.48 -8.13 -1.99
CA TRP A 122 19.89 -7.95 -1.61
C TRP A 122 20.83 -8.37 -2.74
N TRP A 123 20.61 -9.55 -3.31
CA TRP A 123 21.42 -10.04 -4.42
C TRP A 123 21.32 -9.13 -5.64
N LEU A 124 20.11 -8.67 -5.97
CA LEU A 124 19.87 -7.80 -7.11
C LEU A 124 20.51 -6.43 -6.94
N HIS A 125 20.18 -5.72 -5.87
CA HIS A 125 20.55 -4.32 -5.72
C HIS A 125 21.95 -4.16 -5.11
N VAL A 126 22.30 -4.92 -4.08
CA VAL A 126 23.59 -4.74 -3.37
C VAL A 126 24.70 -5.55 -4.00
N ALA A 127 24.47 -6.83 -4.28
CA ALA A 127 25.49 -7.70 -4.85
C ALA A 127 25.61 -7.60 -6.39
N GLY A 128 24.69 -6.92 -7.06
CA GLY A 128 24.69 -6.74 -8.51
C GLY A 128 24.40 -8.02 -9.31
N VAL A 129 23.73 -9.01 -8.70
CA VAL A 129 23.37 -10.27 -9.34
C VAL A 129 22.00 -10.13 -10.01
N ASP A 130 22.02 -9.98 -11.32
CA ASP A 130 20.84 -9.66 -12.13
C ASP A 130 20.27 -10.86 -12.92
N ALA A 131 20.94 -12.02 -12.86
CA ALA A 131 20.55 -13.26 -13.54
C ALA A 131 20.30 -14.43 -12.57
N GLY A 132 19.67 -15.49 -13.09
CA GLY A 132 19.37 -16.71 -12.37
C GLY A 132 18.29 -16.57 -11.28
N ALA A 133 18.15 -17.58 -10.43
CA ALA A 133 17.09 -17.66 -9.43
C ALA A 133 17.12 -16.50 -8.41
N ARG A 134 18.32 -15.98 -8.08
CA ARG A 134 18.49 -14.88 -7.10
C ARG A 134 18.04 -13.54 -7.68
N GLY A 135 18.48 -13.20 -8.89
CA GLY A 135 18.02 -12.01 -9.60
C GLY A 135 16.53 -12.07 -9.91
N TRP A 136 16.01 -13.27 -10.22
CA TRP A 136 14.57 -13.51 -10.36
C TRP A 136 13.83 -13.21 -9.04
N LEU A 137 14.24 -13.79 -7.91
CA LEU A 137 13.58 -13.53 -6.63
C LEU A 137 13.57 -12.04 -6.27
N GLY A 138 14.68 -11.32 -6.51
CA GLY A 138 14.76 -9.89 -6.21
C GLY A 138 13.83 -9.02 -7.06
N ARG A 139 13.65 -9.37 -8.33
CA ARG A 139 12.77 -8.61 -9.24
C ARG A 139 11.30 -8.84 -8.94
N TRP A 140 10.94 -10.10 -8.71
CA TRP A 140 9.57 -10.59 -8.80
C TRP A 140 8.86 -10.70 -7.45
N ALA A 141 9.54 -11.31 -6.49
CA ALA A 141 8.89 -11.74 -5.26
C ALA A 141 8.34 -10.56 -4.43
N PRO A 142 9.03 -9.41 -4.29
CA PRO A 142 8.46 -8.26 -3.58
C PRO A 142 7.13 -7.78 -4.20
N ASN A 143 7.05 -7.68 -5.54
CA ASN A 143 5.84 -7.24 -6.24
C ASN A 143 4.69 -8.23 -6.13
N VAL A 144 4.97 -9.54 -6.19
CA VAL A 144 3.95 -10.57 -5.94
C VAL A 144 3.43 -10.49 -4.51
N GLY A 145 4.33 -10.34 -3.53
CA GLY A 145 3.94 -10.19 -2.13
C GLY A 145 3.10 -8.95 -1.89
N LEU A 146 3.49 -7.81 -2.48
CA LEU A 146 2.76 -6.56 -2.44
C LEU A 146 1.36 -6.71 -3.06
N LEU A 147 1.28 -7.29 -4.25
CA LEU A 147 0.01 -7.57 -4.94
C LEU A 147 -0.92 -8.42 -4.07
N VAL A 148 -0.44 -9.52 -3.52
CA VAL A 148 -1.23 -10.41 -2.66
C VAL A 148 -1.71 -9.70 -1.39
N ALA A 149 -0.81 -8.96 -0.72
CA ALA A 149 -1.12 -8.25 0.51
C ALA A 149 -2.22 -7.20 0.29
N TYR A 150 -2.09 -6.37 -0.75
CA TYR A 150 -3.05 -5.31 -1.05
C TYR A 150 -4.34 -5.82 -1.71
N ALA A 151 -4.28 -6.90 -2.50
CA ALA A 151 -5.49 -7.56 -2.99
C ALA A 151 -6.30 -8.14 -1.83
N TRP A 152 -5.66 -8.74 -0.83
CA TRP A 152 -6.33 -9.21 0.37
C TRP A 152 -6.90 -8.04 1.20
N ALA A 153 -6.10 -6.99 1.40
CA ALA A 153 -6.52 -5.77 2.09
C ALA A 153 -7.63 -5.01 1.35
N SER A 154 -7.83 -5.25 0.06
CA SER A 154 -8.96 -4.73 -0.72
C SER A 154 -10.21 -5.61 -0.60
N ALA A 155 -10.04 -6.92 -0.75
CA ALA A 155 -11.15 -7.87 -0.80
C ALA A 155 -11.99 -7.88 0.49
N GLU A 156 -11.34 -7.89 1.66
CA GLU A 156 -12.05 -7.98 2.95
C GLU A 156 -12.91 -6.75 3.25
N PRO A 157 -12.40 -5.50 3.17
CA PRO A 157 -13.24 -4.32 3.38
C PRO A 157 -14.35 -4.19 2.35
N LEU A 158 -14.11 -4.52 1.07
CA LEU A 158 -15.15 -4.45 0.04
C LEU A 158 -16.26 -5.48 0.28
N HIS A 159 -15.90 -6.68 0.75
CA HIS A 159 -16.90 -7.67 1.17
C HIS A 159 -17.69 -7.16 2.38
N TYR A 160 -16.99 -6.66 3.41
CA TYR A 160 -17.61 -6.16 4.64
C TYR A 160 -18.49 -4.93 4.39
N GLN A 161 -18.12 -4.07 3.45
CA GLN A 161 -18.89 -2.90 3.02
C GLN A 161 -20.28 -3.27 2.53
N ARG A 162 -20.42 -4.37 1.78
CA ARG A 162 -21.73 -4.81 1.27
C ARG A 162 -22.67 -5.19 2.41
N ALA A 163 -22.15 -5.87 3.43
CA ALA A 163 -22.90 -6.21 4.63
C ALA A 163 -23.28 -4.96 5.45
N LEU A 164 -22.33 -4.04 5.66
CA LEU A 164 -22.59 -2.77 6.37
C LEU A 164 -23.60 -1.89 5.64
N ARG A 165 -23.57 -1.82 4.30
CA ARG A 165 -24.52 -1.05 3.51
C ARG A 165 -25.95 -1.57 3.69
N ARG A 166 -26.14 -2.89 3.76
CA ARG A 166 -27.46 -3.49 4.05
C ARG A 166 -27.92 -3.13 5.46
N ARG A 167 -27.05 -3.26 6.47
CA ARG A 167 -27.37 -2.88 7.86
C ARG A 167 -27.68 -1.39 8.02
N ALA A 168 -26.95 -0.52 7.34
CA ALA A 168 -27.16 0.92 7.40
C ALA A 168 -28.52 1.34 6.81
N ARG A 169 -28.99 0.68 5.74
CA ARG A 169 -30.33 0.92 5.19
C ARG A 169 -31.46 0.57 6.15
N MET A 170 -31.21 -0.33 7.10
CA MET A 170 -32.17 -0.74 8.13
C MET A 170 -31.98 0.05 9.45
N GLY A 171 -31.10 1.06 9.49
CA GLY A 171 -30.78 1.78 10.72
C GLY A 171 -29.92 1.00 11.73
N LEU A 172 -29.43 -0.19 11.37
CA LEU A 172 -28.67 -1.08 12.27
C LEU A 172 -27.15 -0.78 12.30
N ALA A 173 -26.66 0.12 11.44
CA ALA A 173 -25.26 0.50 11.40
C ALA A 173 -25.08 1.92 10.87
N PRO A 174 -24.05 2.67 11.32
CA PRO A 174 -23.74 3.97 10.75
C PRO A 174 -23.29 3.87 9.28
N ALA A 175 -23.91 4.65 8.40
CA ALA A 175 -23.62 4.63 6.97
C ALA A 175 -22.18 5.08 6.63
N ASP A 176 -21.58 5.92 7.47
CA ASP A 176 -20.22 6.43 7.26
C ASP A 176 -19.16 5.32 7.34
N VAL A 177 -19.38 4.29 8.17
CA VAL A 177 -18.43 3.18 8.29
C VAL A 177 -18.40 2.38 7.00
N ALA A 178 -19.56 2.17 6.36
CA ALA A 178 -19.64 1.51 5.06
C ALA A 178 -18.87 2.29 3.98
N ILE A 179 -18.96 3.63 3.98
CA ILE A 179 -18.22 4.48 3.03
C ILE A 179 -16.72 4.39 3.26
N ARG A 180 -16.26 4.42 4.53
CA ARG A 180 -14.83 4.26 4.84
C ARG A 180 -14.28 2.91 4.38
N MET A 181 -15.05 1.83 4.54
CA MET A 181 -14.66 0.50 4.06
C MET A 181 -14.58 0.45 2.53
N LEU A 182 -15.49 1.14 1.83
CA LEU A 182 -15.40 1.28 0.37
C LEU A 182 -14.11 2.02 -0.04
N LEU A 183 -13.85 3.17 0.57
CA LEU A 183 -12.70 4.01 0.23
C LEU A 183 -11.38 3.30 0.52
N TRP A 184 -11.26 2.67 1.71
CA TRP A 184 -10.09 1.87 2.07
C TRP A 184 -9.89 0.69 1.11
N GLY A 185 -10.96 -0.05 0.79
CA GLY A 185 -10.90 -1.16 -0.14
C GLY A 185 -10.54 -0.73 -1.57
N ALA A 186 -11.03 0.41 -2.04
CA ALA A 186 -10.72 0.97 -3.36
C ALA A 186 -9.28 1.50 -3.44
N GLY A 187 -8.81 2.21 -2.40
CA GLY A 187 -7.42 2.67 -2.33
C GLY A 187 -6.43 1.50 -2.32
N SER A 188 -6.74 0.45 -1.55
CA SER A 188 -5.95 -0.80 -1.54
C SER A 188 -5.98 -1.51 -2.89
N LEU A 189 -7.12 -1.51 -3.60
CA LEU A 189 -7.23 -2.08 -4.93
C LEU A 189 -6.34 -1.35 -5.94
N ALA A 190 -6.30 -0.01 -5.86
CA ALA A 190 -5.44 0.80 -6.71
C ALA A 190 -3.95 0.51 -6.45
N ILE A 191 -3.52 0.31 -5.20
CA ILE A 191 -2.14 -0.12 -4.90
C ILE A 191 -1.86 -1.53 -5.46
N ALA A 192 -2.81 -2.46 -5.32
CA ALA A 192 -2.69 -3.79 -5.92
C ALA A 192 -2.57 -3.71 -7.45
N ALA A 193 -3.33 -2.82 -8.11
CA ALA A 193 -3.24 -2.58 -9.54
C ALA A 193 -1.87 -1.98 -9.93
N ILE A 194 -1.31 -1.06 -9.14
CA ILE A 194 0.05 -0.55 -9.33
C ILE A 194 1.07 -1.69 -9.28
N ALA A 195 0.98 -2.55 -8.26
CA ALA A 195 1.87 -3.71 -8.12
C ALA A 195 1.74 -4.67 -9.32
N ALA A 196 0.50 -4.90 -9.80
CA ALA A 196 0.24 -5.72 -10.99
C ALA A 196 0.83 -5.11 -12.27
N VAL A 197 0.79 -3.78 -12.43
CA VAL A 197 1.40 -3.10 -13.59
C VAL A 197 2.92 -3.27 -13.58
N HIS A 198 3.58 -3.07 -12.44
CA HIS A 198 5.02 -3.29 -12.31
C HIS A 198 5.40 -4.74 -12.55
N LEU A 199 4.65 -5.68 -11.96
CA LEU A 199 4.82 -7.11 -12.17
C LEU A 199 4.68 -7.48 -13.66
N ALA A 200 3.67 -6.96 -14.35
CA ALA A 200 3.48 -7.23 -15.78
C ALA A 200 4.61 -6.65 -16.63
N ALA A 201 5.08 -5.44 -16.33
CA ALA A 201 6.20 -4.82 -17.04
C ALA A 201 7.50 -5.63 -16.88
N GLN A 202 7.80 -6.07 -15.66
CA GLN A 202 8.93 -6.94 -15.39
C GLN A 202 8.85 -8.23 -16.22
N LEU A 203 7.64 -8.77 -16.49
CA LEU A 203 7.43 -10.11 -17.08
C LEU A 203 7.75 -10.03 -18.56
N ALA A 204 7.46 -8.86 -19.12
CA ALA A 204 7.86 -8.45 -20.45
C ALA A 204 9.34 -8.02 -20.54
N GLY A 205 10.14 -8.21 -19.48
CA GLY A 205 11.56 -7.85 -19.45
C GLY A 205 11.84 -6.34 -19.34
N ARG A 206 10.84 -5.54 -18.92
CA ARG A 206 10.96 -4.09 -18.77
C ARG A 206 11.12 -3.71 -17.30
N TYR A 207 12.25 -3.09 -16.97
CA TYR A 207 12.53 -2.59 -15.62
C TYR A 207 12.00 -1.19 -15.41
N GLU A 208 12.03 -0.37 -16.46
CA GLU A 208 11.43 0.96 -16.47
C GLU A 208 10.04 0.90 -17.10
N LEU A 209 9.08 1.59 -16.48
CA LEU A 209 7.75 1.71 -17.05
C LEU A 209 7.77 2.68 -18.23
N PRO A 210 7.18 2.31 -19.39
CA PRO A 210 6.99 3.27 -20.48
C PRO A 210 6.11 4.45 -20.03
N PRO A 211 6.23 5.63 -20.65
CA PRO A 211 5.59 6.86 -20.16
C PRO A 211 4.06 6.75 -19.96
N ALA A 212 3.37 6.00 -20.82
CA ALA A 212 1.94 5.75 -20.68
C ALA A 212 1.58 4.98 -19.39
N LEU A 213 2.39 3.98 -19.02
CA LEU A 213 2.18 3.22 -17.78
C LEU A 213 2.59 4.03 -16.54
N VAL A 214 3.59 4.91 -16.66
CA VAL A 214 3.91 5.89 -15.59
C VAL A 214 2.70 6.79 -15.34
N GLY A 215 2.06 7.32 -16.39
CA GLY A 215 0.84 8.12 -16.27
C GLY A 215 -0.30 7.36 -15.58
N LEU A 216 -0.53 6.10 -15.95
CA LEU A 216 -1.55 5.24 -15.32
C LEU A 216 -1.26 5.00 -13.84
N VAL A 217 -0.03 4.61 -13.49
CA VAL A 217 0.38 4.38 -12.09
C VAL A 217 0.24 5.68 -11.28
N SER A 218 0.56 6.83 -11.86
CA SER A 218 0.43 8.12 -11.21
C SER A 218 -1.02 8.46 -10.88
N LEU A 219 -1.96 8.18 -11.79
CA LEU A 219 -3.40 8.34 -11.56
C LEU A 219 -3.92 7.39 -10.48
N LEU A 220 -3.44 6.14 -10.49
CA LEU A 220 -3.78 5.17 -9.43
C LEU A 220 -3.26 5.64 -8.07
N ALA A 221 -2.02 6.13 -8.00
CA ALA A 221 -1.43 6.66 -6.77
C ALA A 221 -2.21 7.88 -6.24
N LEU A 222 -2.62 8.78 -7.14
CA LEU A 222 -3.49 9.90 -6.78
C LEU A 222 -4.85 9.42 -6.25
N GLY A 223 -5.47 8.45 -6.92
CA GLY A 223 -6.72 7.85 -6.50
C GLY A 223 -6.63 7.18 -5.13
N THR A 224 -5.54 6.45 -4.87
CA THR A 224 -5.20 5.89 -3.56
C THR A 224 -5.10 6.98 -2.50
N ALA A 225 -4.30 8.02 -2.75
CA ALA A 225 -4.11 9.12 -1.81
C ALA A 225 -5.44 9.80 -1.42
N ILE A 226 -6.31 10.06 -2.41
CA ILE A 226 -7.64 10.64 -2.19
C ILE A 226 -8.51 9.68 -1.36
N ALA A 227 -8.57 8.39 -1.75
CA ALA A 227 -9.41 7.40 -1.10
C ALA A 227 -9.00 7.19 0.36
N GLU A 228 -7.70 7.04 0.62
CA GLU A 228 -7.15 6.87 1.97
C GLU A 228 -7.37 8.11 2.82
N TRP A 229 -7.09 9.30 2.28
CA TRP A 229 -7.35 10.55 2.98
C TRP A 229 -8.81 10.65 3.42
N LEU A 230 -9.76 10.37 2.52
CA LEU A 230 -11.19 10.41 2.84
C LEU A 230 -11.63 9.29 3.79
N ALA A 231 -10.97 8.13 3.77
CA ALA A 231 -11.26 7.03 4.70
C ALA A 231 -10.91 7.39 6.16
N PHE A 232 -9.80 8.11 6.36
CA PHE A 232 -9.31 8.51 7.70
C PHE A 232 -9.73 9.92 8.14
N PHE A 233 -10.09 10.79 7.20
CA PHE A 233 -10.60 12.15 7.43
C PHE A 233 -11.93 12.35 6.70
N PRO A 234 -13.07 11.99 7.33
CA PRO A 234 -14.38 12.14 6.70
C PRO A 234 -14.68 13.59 6.37
N SER A 235 -15.25 13.82 5.18
CA SER A 235 -15.70 15.15 4.76
C SER A 235 -16.77 15.72 5.69
N ARG A 236 -16.90 17.06 5.72
CA ARG A 236 -17.98 17.76 6.45
C ARG A 236 -19.37 17.26 6.05
N ALA A 237 -19.57 16.87 4.79
CA ALA A 237 -20.81 16.29 4.30
C ALA A 237 -21.15 14.97 5.00
N ALA A 238 -20.16 14.08 5.16
CA ALA A 238 -20.34 12.83 5.92
C ALA A 238 -20.64 13.07 7.41
N ARG A 239 -20.21 14.21 7.98
CA ARG A 239 -20.60 14.62 9.34
C ARG A 239 -22.03 15.14 9.42
N ARG A 240 -22.49 15.91 8.43
CA ARG A 240 -23.87 16.43 8.35
C ARG A 240 -24.91 15.31 8.22
N LEU A 241 -24.60 14.26 7.47
CA LEU A 241 -25.48 13.08 7.37
C LEU A 241 -25.61 12.34 8.71
N ARG A 242 -24.59 12.39 9.60
CA ARG A 242 -24.71 11.81 10.95
C ARG A 242 -25.62 12.66 11.85
N SER A 243 -25.49 13.98 11.81
CA SER A 243 -26.32 14.86 12.63
C SER A 243 -27.79 14.83 12.24
N ALA A 244 -28.10 14.59 10.96
CA ALA A 244 -29.48 14.48 10.48
C ALA A 244 -30.15 13.14 10.79
N ALA A 245 -29.37 12.11 11.15
CA ALA A 245 -29.85 10.77 11.47
C ALA A 245 -29.85 10.46 12.98
N ALA A 246 -29.47 11.43 13.82
CA ALA A 246 -29.60 11.33 15.27
C ALA A 246 -31.05 11.69 15.65
N PRO A 247 -31.78 10.81 16.35
CA PRO A 247 -33.15 11.08 16.82
C PRO A 247 -33.20 12.16 17.88
#